data_AF-A0AAV1EAZ8-F1
#
_entry.id   AF-A0AAV1EAZ8-F1
#
_cell.length_a   1.000
_cell.length_b   1.000
_cell.length_c   1.000
_cell.angle_alpha   90.00
_cell.angle_beta   90.00
_cell.angle_gamma   90.00
#
_symmetry.space_group_name_H-M   'P 1'
#
loop_
_entity.id
_entity.type
_entity.pdbx_description
1 polymer ?
#
loop_
_entity_poly.entity_id
_entity_poly.type
_entity_poly.pdbx_seq_one_letter_code
_entity_poly.pdbx_strand_id
1 'polypeptide(L)'
;MVDQYQKALGVDLWNTHYERMQEQLKKLKDVNRNIFTEMRQRMGESLDELSYEELGALIEDVDNSVKAIRERKFKVLSNQIDTHRKKQRNVEEIHRNLLLDLDARQEDPHYGLVDNGGDYSSVLNYPRLLALRLQPTLPTTLHSGGGSDLTTFTLLE
;
A
#
# COMPACT_ATOMS: atom_id res chain seq x y z
N MET A 1 -10.97 -39.32 -49.57
CA MET A 1 -12.39 -39.46 -49.99
C MET A 1 -12.95 -38.10 -50.45
N VAL A 2 -12.81 -37.03 -49.66
CA VAL A 2 -13.20 -35.66 -50.06
C VAL A 2 -12.38 -35.14 -51.25
N ASP A 3 -11.05 -35.32 -51.24
CA ASP A 3 -10.19 -34.88 -52.35
C ASP A 3 -10.50 -35.57 -53.69
N GLN A 4 -10.88 -36.85 -53.65
CA GLN A 4 -11.28 -37.60 -54.85
C GLN A 4 -12.62 -37.09 -55.42
N TYR A 5 -13.53 -36.66 -54.55
CA TYR A 5 -14.81 -36.05 -54.92
C TYR A 5 -14.60 -34.66 -55.56
N GLN A 6 -13.71 -33.86 -54.97
CA GLN A 6 -13.26 -32.56 -55.47
C GLN A 6 -12.62 -32.68 -56.87
N LYS A 7 -11.77 -33.71 -57.07
CA LYS A 7 -11.08 -33.97 -58.34
C LYS A 7 -12.01 -34.47 -59.45
N ALA A 8 -13.04 -35.23 -59.10
CA ALA A 8 -14.03 -35.76 -60.04
C ALA A 8 -15.07 -34.72 -60.48
N LEU A 9 -15.48 -33.81 -59.58
CA LEU A 9 -16.46 -32.76 -59.87
C LEU A 9 -15.82 -31.41 -60.29
N GLY A 10 -14.51 -31.24 -60.10
CA GLY A 10 -13.80 -30.00 -60.44
C GLY A 10 -14.18 -28.79 -59.58
N VAL A 11 -14.87 -29.02 -58.45
CA VAL A 11 -15.37 -27.96 -57.55
C VAL A 11 -14.52 -27.91 -56.31
N ASP A 12 -14.02 -26.73 -55.93
CA ASP A 12 -13.31 -26.54 -54.67
C ASP A 12 -14.27 -26.19 -53.52
N LEU A 13 -14.46 -27.14 -52.62
CA LEU A 13 -15.30 -27.04 -51.43
C LEU A 13 -14.70 -26.15 -50.34
N TRP A 14 -13.39 -25.89 -50.35
CA TRP A 14 -12.67 -25.16 -49.30
C TRP A 14 -12.54 -23.66 -49.59
N ASN A 15 -12.68 -23.23 -50.85
CA ASN A 15 -12.50 -21.83 -51.23
C ASN A 15 -13.33 -20.88 -50.38
N THR A 16 -14.63 -21.14 -50.22
CA THR A 16 -15.52 -20.28 -49.41
C THR A 16 -15.13 -20.24 -47.92
N HIS A 17 -14.64 -21.36 -47.38
CA HIS A 17 -14.16 -21.42 -45.99
C HIS A 17 -12.82 -20.69 -45.82
N TYR A 18 -11.93 -20.84 -46.79
CA TYR A 18 -10.63 -20.19 -46.80
C TYR A 18 -10.75 -18.67 -46.98
N GLU A 19 -11.61 -18.21 -47.91
CA GLU A 19 -11.96 -16.80 -48.08
C GLU A 19 -12.50 -16.20 -46.78
N ARG A 20 -13.46 -16.86 -46.12
CA ARG A 20 -14.00 -16.41 -44.84
C ARG A 20 -12.91 -16.29 -43.77
N MET A 21 -12.01 -17.27 -43.68
CA MET A 21 -10.91 -17.25 -42.72
C MET A 21 -9.92 -16.10 -43.01
N GLN A 22 -9.59 -15.89 -44.28
CA GLN A 22 -8.72 -14.78 -44.70
C GLN A 22 -9.35 -13.41 -44.40
N GLU A 23 -10.64 -13.25 -44.66
CA GLU A 23 -11.39 -12.04 -44.30
C GLU A 23 -11.37 -11.80 -42.79
N GLN A 24 -11.58 -12.83 -41.98
CA GLN A 24 -11.51 -12.72 -40.52
C GLN A 24 -10.10 -12.32 -40.06
N LEU A 25 -9.06 -12.92 -40.62
CA LEU A 25 -7.67 -12.57 -40.31
C LEU A 25 -7.38 -11.10 -40.68
N LYS A 26 -7.87 -10.63 -41.83
CA LYS A 26 -7.72 -9.23 -42.25
C LYS A 26 -8.39 -8.28 -41.26
N LYS A 27 -9.66 -8.55 -40.90
CA LYS A 27 -10.39 -7.77 -39.90
C LYS A 27 -9.66 -7.69 -38.56
N LEU A 28 -9.13 -8.81 -38.07
CA LEU A 28 -8.38 -8.85 -36.82
C LEU A 28 -7.09 -8.03 -36.89
N LYS A 29 -6.37 -8.10 -38.02
CA LYS A 29 -5.16 -7.29 -38.22
C LYS A 29 -5.47 -5.80 -38.25
N ASP A 30 -6.57 -5.42 -38.89
CA ASP A 30 -7.02 -4.02 -38.97
C ASP A 30 -7.40 -3.48 -37.59
N VAL A 31 -8.17 -4.25 -36.81
CA VAL A 31 -8.51 -3.90 -35.42
C VAL A 31 -7.25 -3.77 -34.55
N ASN A 32 -6.33 -4.72 -34.66
CA ASN A 32 -5.09 -4.68 -33.87
C ASN A 32 -4.25 -3.44 -34.23
N ARG A 33 -4.12 -3.13 -35.52
CA ARG A 33 -3.44 -1.92 -35.98
C ARG A 33 -4.11 -0.67 -35.41
N ASN A 34 -5.44 -0.62 -35.42
CA ASN A 34 -6.19 0.51 -34.85
C ASN A 34 -5.91 0.68 -33.35
N ILE A 35 -5.96 -0.40 -32.57
CA ILE A 35 -5.64 -0.38 -31.12
C ILE A 35 -4.22 0.16 -30.88
N PHE A 36 -3.23 -0.30 -31.64
CA PHE A 36 -1.86 0.22 -31.51
C PHE A 36 -1.72 1.68 -31.92
N THR A 37 -2.52 2.16 -32.86
CA THR A 37 -2.59 3.58 -33.20
C THR A 37 -3.21 4.37 -32.05
N GLU A 38 -4.34 3.93 -31.49
CA GLU A 38 -4.98 4.57 -30.33
C GLU A 38 -4.04 4.62 -29.11
N MET A 39 -3.30 3.55 -28.83
CA MET A 39 -2.30 3.54 -27.76
C MET A 39 -1.21 4.60 -27.98
N ARG A 40 -0.70 4.74 -29.21
CA ARG A 40 0.30 5.75 -29.55
C ARG A 40 -0.26 7.16 -29.46
N GLN A 41 -1.46 7.39 -29.96
CA GLN A 41 -2.16 8.67 -29.86
C GLN A 41 -2.36 9.10 -28.40
N ARG A 42 -2.80 8.18 -27.53
CA ARG A 42 -2.88 8.43 -26.07
C ARG A 42 -1.52 8.76 -25.43
N MET A 43 -0.42 8.31 -26.03
CA MET A 43 0.96 8.63 -25.61
C MET A 43 1.50 9.92 -26.25
N GLY A 44 0.74 10.58 -27.12
CA GLY A 44 1.15 11.80 -27.82
C GLY A 44 1.89 11.57 -29.15
N GLU A 45 1.82 10.36 -29.69
CA GLU A 45 2.45 9.96 -30.96
C GLU A 45 1.41 9.79 -32.09
N SER A 46 1.84 9.86 -33.35
CA SER A 46 0.97 9.61 -34.52
C SER A 46 -0.31 10.46 -34.57
N LEU A 47 -0.17 11.77 -34.30
CA LEU A 47 -1.28 12.72 -34.25
C LEU A 47 -1.63 13.37 -35.60
N ASP A 48 -0.79 13.19 -36.62
CA ASP A 48 -0.88 13.89 -37.91
C ASP A 48 -2.17 13.56 -38.70
N GLU A 49 -2.78 12.41 -38.42
CA GLU A 49 -3.99 11.93 -39.10
C GLU A 49 -5.28 12.37 -38.40
N LEU A 50 -5.20 13.00 -37.22
CA LEU A 50 -6.36 13.44 -36.44
C LEU A 50 -6.82 14.83 -36.88
N SER A 51 -8.13 15.00 -37.01
CA SER A 51 -8.76 16.32 -37.11
C SER A 51 -8.67 17.08 -35.78
N TYR A 52 -8.89 18.39 -35.82
CA TYR A 52 -8.90 19.22 -34.62
C TYR A 52 -9.95 18.76 -33.58
N GLU A 53 -11.12 18.33 -34.05
CA GLU A 53 -12.19 17.82 -33.18
C GLU A 53 -11.78 16.51 -32.49
N GLU A 54 -11.22 15.57 -33.25
CA GLU A 54 -10.73 14.29 -32.71
C GLU A 54 -9.56 14.49 -31.74
N LEU A 55 -8.66 15.45 -32.02
CA LEU A 55 -7.59 15.81 -31.10
C LEU A 55 -8.14 16.40 -29.79
N GLY A 56 -9.17 17.24 -29.88
CA GLY A 56 -9.87 17.78 -28.70
C GLY A 56 -10.50 16.68 -27.85
N ALA A 57 -11.22 15.74 -28.49
CA ALA A 57 -11.82 14.60 -27.81
C ALA A 57 -10.76 13.69 -27.15
N LEU A 58 -9.63 13.45 -27.83
CA LEU A 58 -8.52 12.68 -27.29
C LEU A 58 -7.91 13.34 -26.04
N ILE A 59 -7.71 14.66 -26.07
CA ILE A 59 -7.20 15.43 -24.92
C ILE A 59 -8.15 15.29 -23.73
N GLU A 60 -9.45 15.47 -23.95
CA GLU A 60 -10.46 15.34 -22.90
C GLU A 60 -10.49 13.92 -22.31
N ASP A 61 -10.45 12.88 -23.15
CA ASP A 61 -10.46 11.49 -22.69
C ASP A 61 -9.20 11.14 -21.87
N VAL A 62 -8.02 11.61 -22.29
CA VAL A 62 -6.77 11.43 -21.55
C VAL A 62 -6.83 12.17 -20.21
N ASP A 63 -7.29 13.42 -20.17
CA ASP A 63 -7.39 14.19 -18.92
C ASP A 63 -8.36 13.52 -17.93
N ASN A 64 -9.53 13.10 -18.41
CA ASN A 64 -10.52 12.37 -17.62
C ASN A 64 -9.95 11.04 -17.08
N SER A 65 -9.26 10.28 -17.93
CA SER A 65 -8.60 9.02 -17.53
C SER A 65 -7.55 9.24 -16.44
N VAL A 66 -6.68 10.24 -16.61
CA VAL A 66 -5.64 10.59 -15.63
C VAL A 66 -6.26 11.04 -14.30
N LYS A 67 -7.31 11.86 -14.36
CA LYS A 67 -8.07 12.31 -13.19
C LYS A 67 -8.67 11.13 -12.42
N ALA A 68 -9.32 10.20 -13.11
CA ALA A 68 -9.90 9.01 -12.49
C ALA A 68 -8.84 8.11 -11.83
N ILE A 69 -7.68 7.91 -12.49
CA ILE A 69 -6.56 7.16 -11.92
C ILE A 69 -6.05 7.84 -10.64
N ARG A 70 -5.88 9.17 -10.68
CA ARG A 70 -5.39 9.95 -9.55
C ARG A 70 -6.35 9.88 -8.36
N GLU A 71 -7.66 10.04 -8.59
CA GLU A 71 -8.69 9.92 -7.57
C GLU A 71 -8.68 8.53 -6.90
N ARG A 72 -8.60 7.46 -7.71
CA ARG A 72 -8.49 6.10 -7.20
C ARG A 72 -7.24 5.90 -6.34
N LYS A 73 -6.09 6.42 -6.78
CA LYS A 73 -4.83 6.35 -6.02
C LYS A 73 -4.96 7.06 -4.68
N PHE A 74 -5.50 8.27 -4.65
CA PHE A 74 -5.71 9.00 -3.41
C PHE A 74 -6.67 8.29 -2.47
N LYS A 75 -7.78 7.74 -2.98
CA LYS A 75 -8.73 6.97 -2.17
C LYS A 75 -8.06 5.77 -1.50
N VAL A 76 -7.25 5.01 -2.24
CA VAL A 76 -6.50 3.87 -1.69
C VAL A 76 -5.52 4.33 -0.61
N LEU A 77 -4.76 5.40 -0.87
CA LEU A 77 -3.80 5.94 0.09
C LEU A 77 -4.47 6.44 1.37
N SER A 78 -5.56 7.21 1.26
CA SER A 78 -6.34 7.68 2.40
C SER A 78 -6.87 6.52 3.25
N ASN A 79 -7.43 5.49 2.61
CA ASN A 79 -7.91 4.29 3.32
C ASN A 79 -6.78 3.57 4.08
N GLN A 80 -5.59 3.47 3.48
CA GLN A 80 -4.41 2.90 4.14
C GLN A 80 -3.99 3.74 5.34
N ILE A 81 -3.90 5.06 5.18
CA ILE A 81 -3.57 6.00 6.26
C ILE A 81 -4.57 5.84 7.42
N ASP A 82 -5.86 5.83 7.14
CA ASP A 82 -6.90 5.69 8.16
C ASP A 82 -6.84 4.35 8.88
N THR A 83 -6.52 3.28 8.16
CA THR A 83 -6.32 1.95 8.75
C THR A 83 -5.14 1.95 9.71
N HIS A 84 -4.01 2.54 9.31
CA HIS A 84 -2.83 2.65 10.16
C HIS A 84 -3.07 3.55 11.37
N ARG A 85 -3.75 4.69 11.21
CA ARG A 85 -4.16 5.57 12.32
C ARG A 85 -5.08 4.88 13.31
N LYS A 86 -6.00 4.03 12.84
CA LYS A 86 -6.86 3.21 13.73
C LYS A 86 -6.04 2.19 14.51
N LYS A 87 -5.10 1.51 13.86
CA LYS A 87 -4.19 0.56 14.52
C LYS A 87 -3.34 1.24 15.60
N GLN A 88 -2.79 2.42 15.30
CA GLN A 88 -2.01 3.19 16.25
C GLN A 88 -2.84 3.55 17.49
N ARG A 89 -4.03 4.13 17.30
CA ARG A 89 -4.93 4.46 18.42
C ARG A 89 -5.31 3.26 19.27
N ASN A 90 -5.58 2.11 18.64
CA ASN A 90 -5.87 0.87 19.36
C ASN A 90 -4.69 0.41 20.23
N VAL A 91 -3.46 0.45 19.69
CA VAL A 91 -2.26 0.09 20.47
C VAL A 91 -2.01 1.06 21.63
N GLU A 92 -2.17 2.37 21.39
CA GLU A 92 -2.07 3.39 22.44
C GLU A 92 -3.12 3.19 23.55
N GLU A 93 -4.35 2.84 23.19
CA GLU A 93 -5.44 2.54 24.12
C GLU A 93 -5.15 1.28 24.95
N ILE A 94 -4.73 0.18 24.31
CA ILE A 94 -4.31 -1.04 25.00
C ILE A 94 -3.18 -0.75 25.98
N HIS A 95 -2.16 0.00 25.55
CA HIS A 95 -1.03 0.37 26.40
C HIS A 95 -1.48 1.18 27.61
N ARG A 96 -2.35 2.18 27.41
CA ARG A 96 -2.92 2.99 28.50
C ARG A 96 -3.72 2.13 29.49
N ASN A 97 -4.55 1.22 29.00
CA ASN A 97 -5.34 0.33 29.86
C ASN A 97 -4.45 -0.61 30.68
N LEU A 98 -3.41 -1.18 30.07
CA LEU A 98 -2.45 -2.03 30.77
C LEU A 98 -1.69 -1.28 31.87
N LEU A 99 -1.30 -0.03 31.63
CA LEU A 99 -0.67 0.80 32.67
C LEU A 99 -1.63 1.05 33.84
N LEU A 100 -2.89 1.38 33.56
CA LEU A 100 -3.91 1.58 34.59
C LEU A 100 -4.16 0.29 35.42
N ASP A 101 -4.21 -0.88 34.76
CA ASP A 101 -4.36 -2.16 35.44
C ASP A 101 -3.14 -2.49 36.33
N LEU A 102 -1.93 -2.14 35.91
CA LEU A 102 -0.72 -2.33 36.72
C LEU A 102 -0.69 -1.42 37.94
N ASP A 103 -1.06 -0.14 37.77
CA ASP A 103 -1.14 0.81 38.87
C ASP A 103 -2.21 0.38 39.89
N ALA A 104 -3.40 -0.03 39.43
CA ALA A 104 -4.47 -0.54 40.29
C ALA A 104 -4.05 -1.80 41.08
N ARG A 105 -3.20 -2.65 40.50
CA ARG A 105 -2.65 -3.84 41.18
C ARG A 105 -1.52 -3.51 42.15
N GLN A 106 -0.78 -2.42 41.93
CA GLN A 106 0.24 -1.95 42.87
C GLN A 106 -0.37 -1.39 44.16
N GLU A 107 -1.59 -0.84 44.09
CA GLU A 107 -2.32 -0.35 45.26
C GLU A 107 -3.02 -1.44 46.09
N ASP A 108 -3.09 -2.70 45.61
CA ASP A 108 -3.66 -3.82 46.37
C ASP A 108 -2.67 -4.32 47.45
N PRO A 109 -2.95 -4.13 48.76
CA PRO A 109 -2.05 -4.54 49.84
C PRO A 109 -1.82 -6.06 49.93
N HIS A 110 -2.65 -6.88 49.25
CA HIS A 110 -2.54 -8.34 49.27
C HIS A 110 -1.54 -8.93 48.26
N TYR A 111 -0.98 -8.12 47.35
CA TYR A 111 0.01 -8.56 46.36
C TYR A 111 1.46 -8.10 46.68
N GLY A 112 1.74 -7.78 47.94
CA GLY A 112 3.12 -7.66 48.43
C GLY A 112 3.78 -9.02 48.54
N LEU A 113 5.01 -9.15 48.03
CA LEU A 113 5.93 -10.31 48.09
C LEU A 113 5.44 -11.43 49.02
N VAL A 114 4.55 -12.31 48.53
CA VAL A 114 4.11 -13.46 49.31
C VAL A 114 5.28 -14.42 49.29
N ASP A 115 5.91 -14.62 50.45
CA ASP A 115 6.80 -15.75 50.72
C ASP A 115 5.97 -17.03 50.64
N ASN A 116 5.61 -17.40 49.43
CA ASN A 116 5.00 -18.68 49.14
C ASN A 116 6.18 -19.63 49.25
N GLY A 117 6.39 -20.21 50.44
CA GLY A 117 7.53 -21.03 50.89
C GLY A 117 7.78 -22.30 50.06
N GLY A 118 7.77 -22.15 48.75
CA GLY A 118 8.30 -23.03 47.75
C GLY A 118 9.73 -22.61 47.48
N ASP A 119 10.58 -23.61 47.43
CA ASP A 119 12.02 -23.54 47.28
C ASP A 119 12.44 -22.82 45.98
N TYR A 120 12.45 -21.48 45.98
CA TYR A 120 12.99 -20.63 44.91
C TYR A 120 14.53 -20.62 44.91
N SER A 121 15.18 -21.51 45.66
CA SER A 121 16.64 -21.64 45.73
C SER A 121 17.27 -22.13 44.41
N SER A 122 16.49 -22.63 43.45
CA SER A 122 17.08 -23.29 42.26
C SER A 122 17.46 -22.33 41.12
N VAL A 123 16.92 -21.12 41.06
CA VAL A 123 17.22 -20.15 39.97
C VAL A 123 18.29 -19.12 40.35
N LEU A 124 18.64 -18.99 41.63
CA LEU A 124 19.52 -17.93 42.15
C LEU A 124 20.83 -18.45 42.76
N ASN A 125 21.48 -19.42 42.12
CA ASN A 125 22.81 -19.90 42.53
C ASN A 125 23.95 -18.96 42.06
N TYR A 126 23.81 -17.66 42.30
CA TYR A 126 24.87 -16.66 42.13
C TYR A 126 25.07 -15.89 43.45
N PRO A 127 26.30 -15.83 43.99
CA PRO A 127 26.53 -15.20 45.28
C PRO A 127 26.47 -13.68 45.12
N ARG A 128 25.53 -13.05 45.84
CA ARG A 128 25.21 -11.61 45.95
C ARG A 128 24.25 -11.06 44.90
N LEU A 129 22.96 -11.30 45.13
CA LEU A 129 21.92 -10.39 44.65
C LEU A 129 21.56 -9.39 45.76
N LEU A 130 22.15 -8.20 45.68
CA LEU A 130 21.62 -7.03 46.37
C LEU A 130 20.32 -6.64 45.68
N ALA A 131 19.18 -6.82 46.35
CA ALA A 131 17.90 -6.31 45.85
C ALA A 131 17.88 -4.78 46.01
N LEU A 132 18.40 -4.06 45.01
CA LEU A 132 18.33 -2.61 44.92
C LEU A 132 16.90 -2.21 44.53
N ARG A 133 16.08 -1.83 45.52
CA ARG A 133 14.81 -1.14 45.29
C ARG A 133 15.11 0.33 44.97
N LEU A 134 15.23 0.67 43.69
CA LEU A 134 15.18 2.07 43.28
C LEU A 134 13.75 2.58 43.48
N GLN A 135 13.57 3.60 44.31
CA GLN A 135 12.31 4.35 44.34
C GLN A 135 12.16 5.11 43.02
N PRO A 136 10.99 5.06 42.35
CA PRO A 136 10.72 5.94 41.23
C PRO A 136 10.85 7.38 41.71
N THR A 137 11.80 8.11 41.14
CA THR A 137 12.07 9.51 41.50
C THR A 137 10.81 10.36 41.33
N LEU A 138 10.34 10.99 42.41
CA LEU A 138 9.40 12.12 42.33
C LEU A 138 9.93 13.19 41.37
N PRO A 139 9.07 13.93 40.64
CA PRO A 139 9.53 15.08 39.86
C PRO A 139 9.99 16.17 40.83
N THR A 140 11.30 16.29 41.01
CA THR A 140 11.91 17.37 41.79
C THR A 140 11.74 18.68 41.03
N THR A 141 10.69 19.43 41.37
CA THR A 141 10.62 20.87 41.11
C THR A 141 11.72 21.56 41.93
N LEU A 142 12.89 21.73 41.34
CA LEU A 142 13.93 22.62 41.84
C LEU A 142 14.20 23.70 40.79
N HIS A 143 13.61 24.85 41.06
CA HIS A 143 13.97 26.13 40.47
C HIS A 143 15.47 26.43 40.64
N SER A 144 15.96 27.24 39.70
CA SER A 144 17.07 28.18 39.82
C SER A 144 18.45 27.71 39.36
N GLY A 145 18.89 28.27 38.23
CA GLY A 145 20.29 28.18 37.80
C GLY A 145 20.47 28.65 36.36
N GLY A 146 20.60 29.96 36.16
CA GLY A 146 20.62 30.63 34.87
C GLY A 146 21.67 30.14 33.85
N GLY A 147 21.31 30.30 32.59
CA GLY A 147 22.19 30.15 31.43
C GLY A 147 21.46 30.69 30.21
N SER A 148 21.69 31.97 29.90
CA SER A 148 21.02 32.75 28.86
C SER A 148 21.21 32.23 27.44
N ASP A 149 20.21 32.54 26.64
CA ASP A 149 19.98 32.26 25.23
C ASP A 149 21.12 32.67 24.28
N LEU A 150 21.36 31.86 23.24
CA LEU A 150 21.43 32.36 21.85
C LEU A 150 21.26 31.22 20.83
N THR A 151 20.02 31.03 20.38
CA THR A 151 19.70 30.37 19.11
C THR A 151 19.91 31.35 17.95
N THR A 152 20.79 31.01 17.00
CA THR A 152 20.66 31.45 15.61
C THR A 152 21.17 30.35 14.68
N PHE A 153 20.26 29.80 13.87
CA PHE A 153 20.55 28.90 12.74
C PHE A 153 20.82 29.70 11.46
N THR A 154 21.29 28.96 10.43
CA THR A 154 21.40 29.28 8.98
C THR A 154 22.76 29.87 8.55
N LEU A 155 23.45 29.45 7.48
CA LEU A 155 23.06 28.78 6.23
C LEU A 155 24.28 28.04 5.64
N LEU A 156 24.02 26.91 4.95
CA LEU A 156 24.93 26.28 3.99
C LEU A 156 25.08 27.17 2.75
N GLU A 157 26.32 27.40 2.31
CA GLU A 157 26.70 27.44 0.90
C GLU A 157 28.07 26.76 0.75
#